data_AF-A0A9E0LHR2-F1
#
_entry.id   AF-A0A9E0LHR2-F1
#
_cell.length_a   1.000
_cell.length_b   1.000
_cell.length_c   1.000
_cell.angle_alpha   90.00
_cell.angle_beta   90.00
_cell.angle_gamma   90.00
#
_symmetry.space_group_name_H-M   'P 1'
#
loop_
_entity.id
_entity.type
_entity.pdbx_description
1 polymer ?
#
loop_
_entity_poly.entity_id
_entity_poly.type
_entity_poly.pdbx_seq_one_letter_code
_entity_poly.pdbx_strand_id
1 'polypeptide(L)' 'MLTMTPLSIVAEGEYSPSLHRYRVKFISEGQEVEYTFTVTDQGIAGVRPDDQEFSGATLQDPLMPKLMQAILYFHEARRY' A
#
# COMPACT_ATOMS: atom_id res chain seq x y z
N MET A 1 -4.99 18.01 -1.25
CA MET A 1 -4.70 17.23 -0.02
C MET A 1 -5.18 15.79 -0.21
N LEU A 2 -4.27 14.82 -0.10
CA LEU A 2 -4.56 13.39 -0.22
C LEU A 2 -5.24 12.90 1.08
N THR A 3 -6.38 12.23 0.98
CA THR A 3 -6.97 11.54 2.14
C THR A 3 -6.31 10.17 2.26
N MET A 4 -5.59 9.90 3.35
CA MET A 4 -4.91 8.60 3.58
C MET A 4 -5.86 7.45 3.94
N THR A 5 -7.17 7.67 3.88
CA THR A 5 -8.15 6.60 3.97
C THR A 5 -8.21 5.88 2.62
N PRO A 6 -7.78 4.62 2.52
CA PRO A 6 -7.87 3.89 1.27
C PRO A 6 -9.34 3.63 0.92
N LEU A 7 -9.72 3.93 -0.33
CA LEU A 7 -11.03 3.55 -0.87
C LEU A 7 -11.10 2.06 -1.17
N SER A 8 -9.99 1.51 -1.67
CA SER A 8 -9.87 0.08 -1.97
C SER A 8 -8.41 -0.35 -1.93
N ILE A 9 -8.17 -1.57 -1.46
CA ILE A 9 -6.89 -2.27 -1.55
C ILE A 9 -7.11 -3.51 -2.43
N VAL A 10 -6.39 -3.60 -3.54
CA VAL A 10 -6.48 -4.70 -4.50
C VAL A 10 -5.12 -5.38 -4.56
N ALA A 11 -5.08 -6.70 -4.39
CA ALA A 11 -3.84 -7.44 -4.63
C ALA A 11 -3.73 -7.77 -6.13
N GLU A 12 -2.60 -7.40 -6.73
CA GLU A 12 -2.26 -7.76 -8.10
C GLU A 12 -1.55 -9.12 -8.17
N GLY A 13 -1.06 -9.61 -7.03
CA GLY A 13 -0.43 -10.92 -6.90
C GLY A 13 1.09 -10.84 -6.75
N GLU A 14 1.72 -12.02 -6.78
CA GLU A 14 3.17 -12.15 -6.77
C GLU A 14 3.74 -11.79 -8.16
N TYR A 15 4.71 -10.88 -8.20
CA TYR A 15 5.35 -10.46 -9.46
C TYR A 15 6.85 -10.82 -9.50
N SER A 16 7.41 -11.22 -8.37
CA SER A 16 8.77 -11.70 -8.18
C SER A 16 8.80 -12.56 -6.91
N PRO A 17 9.71 -13.54 -6.75
CA PRO A 17 9.72 -14.42 -5.58
C PRO A 17 9.61 -13.67 -4.26
N SER A 18 8.55 -13.98 -3.49
CA SER A 18 8.24 -13.36 -2.20
C SER A 18 7.92 -11.86 -2.25
N LEU A 19 7.67 -11.29 -3.42
CA LEU A 19 7.26 -9.90 -3.62
C LEU A 19 5.87 -9.84 -4.23
N HIS A 20 4.95 -9.24 -3.47
CA HIS A 20 3.55 -9.12 -3.81
C HIS A 20 3.18 -7.67 -4.06
N ARG A 21 2.50 -7.39 -5.18
CA ARG A 21 2.06 -6.05 -5.52
C ARG A 21 0.61 -5.83 -5.09
N TYR A 22 0.36 -4.66 -4.54
CA TYR A 22 -0.93 -4.15 -4.13
C TYR A 22 -1.17 -2.80 -4.78
N ARG A 23 -2.36 -2.58 -5.31
CA ARG A 23 -2.83 -1.27 -5.76
C ARG A 23 -3.82 -0.71 -4.76
N VAL A 24 -3.61 0.53 -4.34
CA VAL A 24 -4.46 1.20 -3.37
C VAL A 24 -5.00 2.49 -3.98
N LYS A 25 -6.31 2.66 -3.91
CA LYS A 25 -7.03 3.86 -4.35
C LYS A 25 -7.23 4.82 -3.19
N PHE A 26 -7.07 6.11 -3.47
CA PHE A 26 -7.32 7.22 -2.54
C PHE A 26 -8.11 8.33 -3.22
N ILE A 27 -8.66 9.25 -2.43
CA ILE A 27 -9.14 10.54 -2.92
C ILE A 27 -8.06 11.59 -2.67
N SER A 28 -7.65 12.29 -3.71
CA SER A 28 -6.85 13.51 -3.63
C SER A 28 -7.58 14.63 -4.34
N GLU A 29 -7.88 15.72 -3.64
CA GLU A 29 -8.47 16.92 -4.28
C GLU A 29 -9.77 16.65 -5.04
N GLY A 30 -10.56 15.68 -4.58
CA GLY A 30 -11.81 15.27 -5.21
C GLY A 30 -11.65 14.32 -6.40
N GLN A 31 -10.42 13.86 -6.69
CA GLN A 31 -10.12 12.89 -7.73
C GLN A 31 -9.63 11.56 -7.14
N GLU A 32 -9.96 10.45 -7.82
CA GLU A 32 -9.38 9.16 -7.50
C GLU A 32 -7.94 9.10 -8.00
N VAL A 33 -7.02 8.73 -7.09
CA VAL A 33 -5.62 8.47 -7.42
C VAL A 33 -5.24 7.07 -6.97
N GLU A 34 -4.37 6.42 -7.73
CA GLU A 34 -3.92 5.06 -7.49
C GLU A 34 -2.43 5.02 -7.24
N TYR A 35 -2.01 4.30 -6.20
CA TYR A 35 -0.61 4.03 -5.92
C TYR A 35 -0.38 2.54 -5.75
N THR A 36 0.82 2.08 -6.10
CA THR A 36 1.22 0.69 -5.90
C THR A 36 2.18 0.54 -4.73
N PHE A 37 2.03 -0.60 -4.05
CA PHE A 37 2.82 -0.99 -2.89
C PHE A 37 3.31 -2.41 -3.10
N THR A 38 4.54 -2.64 -2.69
CA THR A 38 5.12 -3.98 -2.60
C THR A 38 5.10 -4.45 -1.16
N VAL A 39 4.57 -5.65 -0.94
CA VAL A 39 4.76 -6.44 0.29
C VAL A 39 5.85 -7.47 0.04
N THR A 40 6.84 -7.55 0.92
CA THR A 40 7.88 -8.59 0.90
C THR A 40 7.60 -9.63 1.97
N ASP A 41 7.68 -10.90 1.61
CA ASP A 41 7.62 -12.06 2.51
C ASP A 41 9.00 -12.59 2.89
N GLN A 42 10.07 -12.04 2.30
CA GLN A 42 11.43 -12.37 2.69
C GLN A 42 11.80 -11.70 4.03
N GLY A 43 11.97 -12.53 5.07
CA GLY A 43 12.38 -12.08 6.39
C GLY A 43 11.22 -11.48 7.18
N ILE A 44 11.32 -10.20 7.54
CA ILE A 44 10.25 -9.48 8.24
C ILE A 44 9.30 -8.91 7.18
N ALA A 45 8.03 -9.31 7.25
CA ALA A 45 7.02 -8.82 6.33
C ALA A 45 6.92 -7.28 6.40
N GLY A 46 7.07 -6.63 5.25
CA GLY A 46 7.15 -5.18 5.16
C GLY A 46 6.47 -4.64 3.92
N VAL A 47 5.86 -3.46 4.05
CA VAL A 47 5.22 -2.74 2.93
C VAL A 47 6.12 -1.59 2.53
N ARG A 48 6.36 -1.45 1.22
CA ARG A 48 6.99 -0.27 0.64
C ARG A 48 6.11 0.29 -0.48
N PRO A 49 5.88 1.61 -0.56
CA PRO A 49 5.35 2.20 -1.77
C PRO A 49 6.35 2.01 -2.92
N ASP A 50 5.84 1.73 -4.12
CA ASP A 50 6.69 1.64 -5.32
C ASP A 50 6.97 3.03 -5.89
N ASP A 51 6.09 3.99 -5.62
CA ASP A 51 6.16 5.35 -6.14
C ASP A 51 6.90 6.30 -5.18
N GLN A 52 7.90 6.98 -5.73
CA GLN A 52 8.70 7.97 -5.00
C GLN A 52 7.89 9.24 -4.70
N GLU A 53 6.93 9.59 -5.55
CA GLU A 53 6.01 10.71 -5.34
C GLU A 53 5.06 10.43 -4.18
N PHE A 54 4.54 9.20 -4.10
CA PHE A 54 3.75 8.76 -2.94
C PHE A 54 4.59 8.81 -1.66
N SER A 55 5.82 8.32 -1.72
CA SER A 55 6.73 8.35 -0.56
C SER A 55 6.90 9.77 -0.05
N GLY A 56 7.17 10.74 -0.94
CA GLY A 56 7.33 12.15 -0.58
C GLY A 56 6.07 12.79 -0.01
N ALA A 57 4.90 12.50 -0.60
CA ALA A 57 3.62 13.05 -0.18
C ALA A 57 3.11 12.47 1.16
N THR A 58 3.50 11.24 1.50
CA THR A 58 2.89 10.48 2.61
C THR A 58 3.85 10.18 3.76
N LEU A 59 5.17 10.36 3.58
CA LEU A 59 6.18 10.18 4.65
C LEU A 59 5.93 11.03 5.90
N GLN A 60 5.24 12.16 5.75
CA GLN A 60 4.90 13.06 6.86
C GLN A 60 3.48 12.86 7.39
N ASP A 61 2.70 11.95 6.79
CA ASP A 61 1.31 11.75 7.19
C ASP A 61 1.22 10.80 8.40
N PRO A 62 0.57 11.22 9.51
CA PRO A 62 0.44 10.39 10.71
C PRO A 62 -0.40 9.13 10.51
N LEU A 63 -1.17 9.02 9.43
CA LEU A 63 -1.98 7.84 9.10
C LEU A 63 -1.22 6.81 8.26
N MET A 64 -0.02 7.13 7.75
CA MET A 64 0.77 6.23 6.92
C MET A 64 1.07 4.87 7.59
N PRO A 65 1.43 4.79 8.88
CA PRO A 65 1.62 3.50 9.56
C PRO A 65 0.36 2.63 9.57
N LYS A 66 -0.83 3.24 9.68
CA LYS A 66 -2.11 2.51 9.66
C LYS A 66 -2.41 1.95 8.28
N LEU A 67 -2.10 2.69 7.22
CA LEU A 67 -2.22 2.21 5.85
C LEU A 67 -1.31 1.01 5.59
N MET A 68 -0.03 1.10 5.98
CA MET A 68 0.90 -0.02 5.84
C MET A 68 0.40 -1.26 6.58
N GLN A 69 -0.09 -1.08 7.81
CA GLN A 69 -0.64 -2.16 8.61
C GLN A 69 -1.91 -2.77 7.97
N ALA A 70 -2.78 -1.95 7.38
CA ALA A 70 -3.96 -2.44 6.65
C ALA A 70 -3.59 -3.29 5.43
N ILE A 71 -2.55 -2.89 4.68
CA ILE A 71 -2.04 -3.66 3.54
C ILE A 71 -1.45 -4.99 4.02
N LEU A 72 -0.68 -5.02 5.11
CA LEU A 72 -0.16 -6.25 5.70
C LEU A 72 -1.27 -7.18 6.16
N TYR A 73 -2.26 -6.69 6.90
CA TYR A 73 -3.38 -7.52 7.34
C TYR A 73 -4.16 -8.09 6.16
N PHE A 74 -4.37 -7.30 5.12
CA PHE A 74 -5.01 -7.81 3.90
C PHE A 74 -4.17 -8.86 3.18
N HIS A 75 -2.84 -8.71 3.18
CA HIS A 75 -1.94 -9.73 2.65
C HIS A 75 -2.01 -11.04 3.46
N GLU A 76 -1.90 -10.95 4.79
CA GLU A 76 -1.97 -12.11 5.70
C GLU A 76 -3.32 -12.83 5.59
N ALA A 77 -4.43 -12.10 5.57
CA ALA A 77 -5.78 -12.68 5.48
C ALA A 77 -6.03 -13.45 4.17
N ARG A 78 -5.27 -13.16 3.10
CA ARG A 78 -5.37 -13.87 1.81
C ARG A 78 -4.57 -15.18 1.77
N ARG A 79 -3.74 -15.43 2.78
CA ARG A 79 -2.89 -16.65 2.87
C ARG A 79 -3.55 -17.78 3.65
N TYR A 80 -4.61 -17.48 4.40
CA TYR A 80 -5.44 -18.44 5.14
C TYR A 80 -6.74 -18.72 4.37
#